data_AF-A0A7C6M4H2-F1
#
_entry.id   AF-A0A7C6M4H2-F1
#
_cell.length_a   1.000
_cell.length_b   1.000
_cell.length_c   1.000
_cell.angle_alpha   90.00
_cell.angle_beta   90.00
_cell.angle_gamma   90.00
#
_symmetry.space_group_name_H-M   'P 1'
#
loop_
_entity.id
_entity.type
_entity.pdbx_description
1 polymer ?
#
loop_
_entity_poly.entity_id
_entity_poly.type
_entity_poly.pdbx_seq_one_letter_code
_entity_poly.pdbx_strand_id
1 'polypeptide(L)'
;MKRELRDIDAKELGKLEELVEISRFYGKDNRFVIAGGGNTSYKNDEKIWVKASGHALATITVDGFAVLDRSKLAPMATKAYSEQPDEREEQVKNDLAAA
;
A
#
# COMPACT_ATOMS: atom_id res chain seq x y z
N MET A 1 8.51 11.82 11.50
CA MET A 1 7.87 10.52 11.21
C MET A 1 6.95 10.06 12.36
N LYS A 2 5.95 10.89 12.73
CA LYS A 2 4.91 10.60 13.75
C LYS A 2 3.62 11.39 13.45
N ARG A 3 3.41 11.82 12.20
CA ARG A 3 2.31 12.73 11.84
C ARG A 3 1.11 11.96 11.28
N GLU A 4 1.34 10.90 10.52
CA GLU A 4 0.27 10.18 9.82
C GLU A 4 -0.61 9.28 10.70
N LEU A 5 -0.09 8.72 11.81
CA LEU A 5 -0.91 7.94 12.75
C LEU A 5 -1.83 8.80 13.64
N ARG A 6 -1.58 10.12 13.74
CA ARG A 6 -2.36 11.02 14.61
C ARG A 6 -3.70 11.44 14.02
N ASP A 7 -3.90 11.19 12.73
CA ASP A 7 -5.09 11.60 11.97
C ASP A 7 -5.93 10.40 11.50
N ILE A 8 -5.68 9.19 12.01
CA ILE A 8 -6.48 7.99 11.71
C ILE A 8 -7.59 7.90 12.75
N ASP A 9 -8.84 7.96 12.30
CA ASP A 9 -9.98 7.77 13.20
C ASP A 9 -10.04 6.32 13.72
N ALA A 10 -10.78 6.11 14.82
CA ALA A 10 -10.84 4.81 15.47
C ALA A 10 -11.43 3.69 14.58
N LYS A 11 -12.31 4.04 13.64
CA LYS A 11 -12.92 3.07 12.72
C LYS A 11 -11.89 2.63 11.68
N GLU A 12 -11.14 3.57 11.11
CA GLU A 12 -10.07 3.27 10.17
C GLU A 12 -8.93 2.49 10.84
N LEU A 13 -8.60 2.80 12.11
CA LEU A 13 -7.62 2.03 12.86
C LEU A 13 -8.04 0.56 12.99
N GLY A 14 -9.30 0.29 13.33
CA GLY A 14 -9.83 -1.09 13.38
C GLY A 14 -9.71 -1.82 12.04
N LYS A 15 -9.92 -1.13 10.91
CA LYS A 15 -9.72 -1.72 9.57
C LYS A 15 -8.27 -1.99 9.23
N LEU A 16 -7.35 -1.16 9.69
CA LEU A 16 -5.92 -1.40 9.52
C LEU A 16 -5.42 -2.54 10.42
N GLU A 17 -6.00 -2.72 11.61
CA GLU A 17 -5.75 -3.88 12.46
C GLU A 17 -6.24 -5.18 11.81
N GLU A 18 -7.46 -5.20 11.26
CA GLU A 18 -7.96 -6.32 10.45
C GLU A 18 -7.01 -6.64 9.26
N LEU A 19 -6.51 -5.60 8.59
CA LEU A 19 -5.53 -5.76 7.50
C LEU A 19 -4.21 -6.35 7.98
N VAL A 20 -3.71 -5.94 9.15
CA VAL A 20 -2.51 -6.51 9.77
C VAL A 20 -2.73 -7.98 10.09
N GLU A 21 -3.89 -8.35 10.65
CA GLU A 21 -4.22 -9.72 11.00
C GLU A 21 -4.22 -10.64 9.77
N ILE A 22 -4.94 -10.27 8.71
CA ILE A 22 -4.98 -11.07 7.48
C ILE A 22 -3.61 -11.13 6.79
N SER A 23 -2.85 -10.04 6.82
CA SER A 23 -1.49 -10.00 6.28
C SER A 23 -0.58 -11.00 7.00
N ARG A 24 -0.63 -11.02 8.34
CA ARG A 24 0.17 -11.95 9.15
C ARG A 24 -0.30 -13.39 9.02
N PHE A 25 -1.60 -13.61 8.87
CA PHE A 25 -2.16 -14.95 8.65
C PHE A 25 -1.54 -15.60 7.41
N TYR A 26 -1.57 -14.93 6.26
CA TYR A 26 -0.96 -15.44 5.03
C TYR A 26 0.58 -15.35 5.06
N GLY A 27 1.14 -14.30 5.65
CA GLY A 27 2.58 -14.06 5.66
C GLY A 27 3.39 -15.09 6.45
N LYS A 28 2.79 -15.76 7.44
CA LYS A 28 3.46 -16.79 8.26
C LYS A 28 3.53 -18.16 7.59
N ASP A 29 2.76 -18.38 6.53
CA ASP A 29 2.66 -19.68 5.88
C ASP A 29 3.33 -19.62 4.50
N ASN A 30 4.43 -20.37 4.38
CA ASN A 30 5.29 -20.39 3.19
C ASN A 30 4.61 -20.96 1.94
N ARG A 31 3.43 -21.57 2.08
CA ARG A 31 2.59 -22.00 0.95
C ARG A 31 1.95 -20.83 0.23
N PHE A 32 1.76 -19.70 0.91
CA PHE A 32 1.18 -18.48 0.33
C PHE A 32 2.22 -17.43 0.00
N VAL A 33 3.28 -17.32 0.80
CA VAL A 33 4.30 -16.27 0.64
C VAL A 33 5.69 -16.88 0.74
N ILE A 34 6.49 -16.72 -0.32
CA ILE A 34 7.90 -17.10 -0.33
C ILE A 34 8.73 -15.85 -0.02
N ALA A 35 9.64 -15.96 0.95
CA ALA A 35 10.50 -14.86 1.42
C ALA A 35 9.69 -13.62 1.86
N GLY A 36 10.16 -12.41 1.52
CA GLY A 36 9.50 -11.13 1.86
C GLY A 36 8.36 -10.71 0.93
N GLY A 37 7.91 -11.62 0.06
CA GLY A 37 6.92 -11.35 -0.98
C GLY A 37 5.51 -11.07 -0.47
N GLY A 38 4.56 -11.03 -1.41
CA GLY A 38 3.14 -10.80 -1.16
C GLY A 38 2.79 -9.36 -0.82
N ASN A 39 1.60 -8.94 -1.26
CA ASN A 39 1.03 -7.62 -1.02
C ASN A 39 -0.39 -7.75 -0.49
N THR A 40 -0.76 -6.84 0.40
CA THR A 40 -2.11 -6.69 0.93
C THR A 40 -2.47 -5.21 0.92
N SER A 41 -3.76 -4.92 0.74
CA SER A 41 -4.25 -3.56 0.75
C SER A 41 -5.66 -3.45 1.29
N TYR A 42 -5.98 -2.27 1.79
CA TYR A 42 -7.32 -1.85 2.20
C TYR A 42 -7.62 -0.50 1.55
N LYS A 43 -8.87 -0.29 1.13
CA LYS A 43 -9.32 0.97 0.52
C LYS A 43 -10.64 1.41 1.14
N ASN A 44 -10.75 2.70 1.40
CA ASN A 44 -12.02 3.38 1.63
C ASN A 44 -12.27 4.35 0.47
N ASP A 45 -13.24 5.25 0.58
CA ASP A 45 -13.59 6.16 -0.50
C ASP A 45 -12.47 7.15 -0.88
N GLU A 46 -11.62 7.53 0.08
CA GLU A 46 -10.60 8.57 -0.09
C GLU A 46 -9.19 8.03 -0.26
N LYS A 47 -8.86 6.92 0.41
CA LYS A 47 -7.48 6.44 0.59
C LYS A 47 -7.37 4.95 0.27
N ILE A 48 -6.15 4.55 -0.09
CA ILE A 48 -5.74 3.15 -0.14
C ILE A 48 -4.45 2.98 0.68
N TRP A 49 -4.43 1.95 1.50
CA TRP A 49 -3.27 1.50 2.26
C TRP A 49 -2.71 0.27 1.58
N VAL A 50 -1.42 0.30 1.23
CA VAL A 50 -0.75 -0.81 0.53
C VAL A 50 0.52 -1.16 1.28
N LYS A 51 0.77 -2.46 1.50
CA LYS A 51 2.01 -2.92 2.14
C LYS A 51 3.22 -2.31 1.42
N ALA A 52 4.06 -1.60 2.17
CA ALA A 52 5.25 -0.95 1.64
C ALA A 52 6.36 -1.97 1.38
N SER A 53 7.16 -1.72 0.34
CA SER A 53 8.38 -2.48 0.07
C SER A 53 9.32 -2.41 1.28
N GLY A 54 9.80 -3.56 1.76
CA GLY A 54 10.66 -3.67 2.95
C GLY A 54 9.97 -4.23 4.20
N HIS A 55 8.64 -4.35 4.21
CA HIS A 55 7.90 -4.96 5.32
C HIS A 55 7.47 -6.40 4.99
N ALA A 56 7.86 -7.37 5.80
CA ALA A 56 7.39 -8.75 5.62
C ALA A 56 5.93 -8.88 6.10
N LEU A 57 5.07 -9.57 5.32
CA LEU A 57 3.67 -9.79 5.71
C LEU A 57 3.54 -10.49 7.07
N ALA A 58 4.47 -11.42 7.38
CA ALA A 58 4.49 -12.18 8.63
C ALA A 58 4.58 -11.32 9.90
N THR A 59 5.20 -10.13 9.80
CA THR A 59 5.53 -9.26 10.94
C THR A 59 5.02 -7.84 10.79
N ILE A 60 4.32 -7.52 9.69
CA ILE A 60 3.87 -6.16 9.38
C ILE A 60 3.02 -5.57 10.52
N THR A 61 3.14 -4.26 10.71
CA THR A 61 2.37 -3.43 11.64
C THR A 61 1.71 -2.30 10.83
N VAL A 62 0.86 -1.48 11.46
CA VAL A 62 0.10 -0.43 10.76
C VAL A 62 1.00 0.56 10.01
N ASP A 63 2.17 0.87 10.56
CA ASP A 63 3.23 1.69 9.97
C ASP A 63 3.93 1.06 8.75
N GLY A 64 3.69 -0.23 8.48
CA GLY A 64 4.19 -0.92 7.31
C GLY A 64 3.36 -0.70 6.03
N PHE A 65 2.28 0.09 6.10
CA PHE A 65 1.43 0.41 4.96
C PHE A 65 1.66 1.84 4.48
N ALA A 66 1.97 2.00 3.20
CA ALA A 66 1.96 3.30 2.53
C ALA A 66 0.51 3.74 2.30
N VAL A 67 0.23 5.03 2.50
CA VAL A 67 -1.11 5.61 2.34
C VAL A 67 -1.11 6.49 1.10
N LEU A 68 -2.04 6.23 0.18
CA LEU A 68 -2.15 6.97 -1.09
C LEU A 68 -3.55 7.57 -1.22
N ASP A 69 -3.62 8.78 -1.77
CA ASP A 69 -4.88 9.46 -2.08
C ASP A 69 -5.51 8.91 -3.37
N ARG A 70 -6.73 8.40 -3.29
CA ARG A 70 -7.42 7.79 -4.43
C ARG A 70 -7.80 8.80 -5.51
N SER A 71 -8.07 10.05 -5.14
CA SER A 71 -8.36 11.11 -6.11
C SER A 71 -7.15 11.44 -6.98
N LYS A 72 -5.94 11.32 -6.41
CA LYS A 72 -4.69 11.52 -7.13
C LYS A 72 -4.23 10.30 -7.91
N LEU A 73 -4.59 9.09 -7.47
CA LEU A 73 -4.37 7.87 -8.23
C LEU A 73 -5.33 7.74 -9.44
N ALA A 74 -6.54 8.29 -9.37
CA ALA A 74 -7.56 8.10 -10.39
C ALA A 74 -7.12 8.52 -11.81
N PRO A 75 -6.44 9.67 -12.02
CA PRO A 75 -5.92 10.05 -13.35
C PRO A 75 -4.90 9.06 -13.94
N MET A 76 -4.15 8.34 -13.09
CA MET A 76 -3.15 7.36 -13.54
C MET A 76 -3.77 6.19 -14.29
N ALA A 77 -5.03 5.83 -13.99
CA ALA A 77 -5.72 4.70 -14.62
C ALA A 77 -5.99 4.93 -16.12
N THR A 78 -6.04 6.19 -16.57
CA THR A 78 -6.33 6.57 -17.96
C THR A 78 -5.21 7.35 -18.62
N LYS A 79 -4.13 7.65 -17.90
CA LYS A 79 -2.97 8.38 -18.43
C LYS A 79 -2.24 7.51 -19.46
N ALA A 80 -2.00 8.09 -20.64
CA ALA A 80 -1.10 7.48 -21.61
C ALA A 80 0.35 7.75 -21.15
N TYR A 81 1.04 6.68 -20.77
CA TYR A 81 2.46 6.72 -20.43
C TYR A 81 3.34 6.47 -21.66
N SER A 82 4.65 6.75 -21.53
CA SER A 82 5.62 6.50 -22.60
C SER A 82 5.61 5.03 -23.05
N GLU A 83 5.82 4.80 -24.34
CA GLU A 83 6.04 3.45 -24.87
C GLU A 83 7.42 2.92 -24.46
N GLN A 84 8.40 3.82 -24.21
CA GLN A 84 9.72 3.45 -23.74
C GLN A 84 9.66 2.97 -22.27
N PRO A 85 10.12 1.74 -21.96
CA PRO A 85 9.97 1.14 -20.64
C PRO A 85 10.55 1.99 -19.49
N ASP A 86 11.78 2.48 -19.63
CA ASP A 86 12.47 3.21 -18.56
C ASP A 86 11.78 4.55 -18.27
N GLU A 87 11.36 5.26 -19.32
CA GLU A 87 10.61 6.51 -19.20
C GLU A 87 9.23 6.30 -18.57
N ARG A 88 8.53 5.23 -18.96
CA ARG A 88 7.23 4.87 -18.36
C ARG A 88 7.38 4.56 -16.89
N GLU A 89 8.40 3.81 -16.51
CA GLU A 89 8.66 3.46 -15.12
C GLU A 89 8.90 4.72 -14.27
N GLU A 90 9.72 5.65 -14.75
CA GLU A 90 9.94 6.94 -14.09
C GLU A 90 8.64 7.77 -13.97
N GLN A 91 7.84 7.84 -15.04
CA GLN A 91 6.56 8.55 -15.00
C GLN A 91 5.58 7.96 -13.97
N VAL A 92 5.48 6.63 -13.91
CA VAL A 92 4.61 5.94 -12.94
C VAL A 92 5.11 6.16 -11.52
N LYS A 93 6.43 6.09 -11.27
CA LYS A 93 7.02 6.36 -9.95
C LYS A 93 6.74 7.78 -9.48
N ASN A 94 6.89 8.76 -10.37
CA ASN A 94 6.64 10.17 -10.03
C ASN A 94 5.16 10.43 -9.71
N ASP A 95 4.24 9.84 -10.46
CA ASP A 95 2.81 9.95 -10.18
C ASP A 95 2.44 9.25 -8.84
N LEU A 96 2.99 8.06 -8.59
CA LEU A 96 2.80 7.34 -7.31
C LEU A 96 3.37 8.10 -6.11
N ALA A 97 4.50 8.79 -6.27
CA ALA A 97 5.11 9.60 -5.21
C ALA A 97 4.32 10.88 -4.90
N ALA A 98 3.52 11.36 -5.87
CA ALA A 98 2.66 12.53 -5.70
C ALA A 98 1.28 12.19 -5.13
N ALA A 99 0.87 10.91 -5.19
CA ALA A 99 -0.40 10.40 -4.69
C ALA A 99 -0.43 10.36 -3.16
#